data_AF-A0A1W6KDA5-F1
#
_entry.id   AF-A0A1W6KDA5-F1
#
_cell.length_a   1.000
_cell.length_b   1.000
_cell.length_c   1.000
_cell.angle_alpha   90.00
_cell.angle_beta   90.00
_cell.angle_gamma   90.00
#
_symmetry.space_group_name_H-M   'P 1'
#
loop_
_entity.id
_entity.type
_entity.pdbx_description
1 polymer ?
#
loop_
_entity_poly.entity_id
_entity_poly.type
_entity_poly.pdbx_seq_one_letter_code
_entity_poly.pdbx_strand_id
1 'polypeptide(L)'
;MSKFRAPSAPDTRPGASQSGLSLVELLIATALGLILTLGVIQIYLSGNETYRQTQGLAHAQESTRFVSAVLTPDLRSAGSFGCLAEMGRPLDQVVDNRLNGGLAVPLDQALQGWEYTGTGPGDSVTLANAMATPGAGNWASGTAGANLPADLAGSVITNSDVIIVNALTSIGVPLNPAVPQNGNSINLADDSGVEAGSVVLATRGDCSEGEMFQKSNNANSNSIVMAGGNVNPGNNGNNFNLNYDPQTRVYQFTSMAYYIGQGTNGEPALFRRMMTPLQNPQELVSGVETLQILYGEDTGGTSAADDYVPADEVVDWNTIVSVRFSVMTRSQDEVLEEENNRNFDMLGSEVSQANNGDRRVRLISVSTTALRGRM
;
A
#
# COMPACT_ATOMS: atom_id res chain seq x y z
N MET A 1 84.21 -1.00 -75.11
CA MET A 1 84.53 -0.04 -74.02
C MET A 1 83.30 0.10 -73.15
N SER A 2 83.27 -0.59 -72.01
CA SER A 2 82.19 -0.56 -71.03
C SER A 2 82.36 0.63 -70.08
N LYS A 3 81.31 1.42 -69.85
CA LYS A 3 81.26 2.44 -68.78
C LYS A 3 80.39 1.93 -67.63
N PHE A 4 80.99 1.96 -66.46
CA PHE A 4 80.44 1.79 -65.12
C PHE A 4 79.14 2.56 -64.86
N ARG A 5 78.25 1.97 -64.05
CA ARG A 5 77.35 2.70 -63.14
C ARG A 5 77.27 1.95 -61.82
N ALA A 6 77.75 2.59 -60.75
CA ALA A 6 77.74 2.05 -59.38
C ALA A 6 76.34 2.19 -58.74
N PRO A 7 75.94 1.27 -57.84
CA PRO A 7 74.74 1.39 -57.03
C PRO A 7 74.95 2.28 -55.80
N SER A 8 73.91 3.05 -55.46
CA SER A 8 73.80 4.00 -54.35
C SER A 8 73.71 3.33 -52.97
N ALA A 9 74.35 3.93 -51.96
CA ALA A 9 74.37 3.49 -50.57
C ALA A 9 73.03 3.73 -49.83
N PRO A 10 72.71 2.95 -48.78
CA PRO A 10 71.51 3.11 -47.97
C PRO A 10 71.60 4.30 -47.00
N ASP A 11 70.50 5.07 -46.92
CA ASP A 11 70.32 6.23 -46.04
C ASP A 11 70.08 5.77 -44.59
N THR A 12 71.06 5.98 -43.72
CA THR A 12 70.94 5.71 -42.27
C THR A 12 70.64 7.01 -41.56
N ARG A 13 69.37 7.26 -41.25
CA ARG A 13 68.98 8.42 -40.43
C ARG A 13 69.51 8.22 -39.01
N PRO A 14 70.26 9.17 -38.43
CA PRO A 14 70.72 9.08 -37.06
C PRO A 14 69.50 9.11 -36.12
N GLY A 15 69.42 8.14 -35.21
CA GLY A 15 68.44 8.15 -34.13
C GLY A 15 68.63 9.41 -33.30
N ALA A 16 67.57 10.19 -33.12
CA ALA A 16 67.59 11.40 -32.31
C ALA A 16 68.07 11.06 -30.88
N SER A 17 69.10 11.76 -30.40
CA SER A 17 69.60 11.59 -29.05
C SER A 17 68.58 12.14 -28.04
N GLN A 18 68.14 11.28 -27.13
CA GLN A 18 67.22 11.64 -26.04
C GLN A 18 67.97 12.55 -25.04
N SER A 19 67.61 13.83 -25.00
CA SER A 19 68.03 14.73 -23.93
C SER A 19 67.31 14.32 -22.64
N GLY A 20 68.05 13.93 -21.61
CA GLY A 20 67.49 13.55 -20.31
C GLY A 20 66.70 14.70 -19.65
N LEU A 21 65.68 14.36 -18.87
CA LEU A 21 64.85 15.31 -18.13
C LEU A 21 65.62 15.94 -16.97
N SER A 22 65.42 17.24 -16.72
CA SER A 22 65.97 17.87 -15.52
C SER A 22 65.19 17.47 -14.26
N LEU A 23 65.86 17.45 -13.10
CA LEU A 23 65.23 17.14 -11.81
C LEU A 23 64.04 18.10 -11.52
N VAL A 24 64.15 19.35 -11.96
CA VAL A 24 63.11 20.37 -11.81
C VAL A 24 61.90 20.08 -12.70
N GLU A 25 62.09 19.65 -13.95
CA GLU A 25 60.99 19.23 -14.81
C GLU A 25 60.25 18.02 -14.25
N LEU A 26 60.97 17.05 -13.68
CA LEU A 26 60.33 15.88 -13.05
C LEU A 26 59.48 16.31 -11.83
N LEU A 27 60.00 17.22 -11.01
CA LEU A 27 59.26 17.78 -9.86
C LEU A 27 58.01 18.56 -10.30
N ILE A 28 58.12 19.39 -11.34
CA ILE A 28 56.98 20.14 -11.87
C ILE A 28 55.95 19.21 -12.51
N ALA A 29 56.38 18.25 -13.32
CA ALA A 29 55.49 17.31 -13.99
C ALA A 29 54.72 16.44 -12.99
N THR A 30 55.39 15.95 -11.95
CA THR A 30 54.75 15.17 -10.87
C THR A 30 53.82 16.03 -10.02
N ALA A 31 54.20 17.26 -9.69
CA ALA A 31 53.32 18.19 -8.96
C ALA A 31 52.05 18.52 -9.75
N LEU A 32 52.17 18.84 -11.04
CA LEU A 32 51.01 19.10 -11.91
C LEU A 32 50.15 17.85 -12.12
N GLY A 33 50.78 16.68 -12.29
CA GLY A 33 50.08 15.40 -12.38
C GLY A 33 49.22 15.12 -11.15
N LEU A 34 49.75 15.34 -9.94
CA LEU A 34 49.02 15.18 -8.69
C LEU A 34 47.84 16.14 -8.55
N ILE A 35 48.02 17.41 -8.94
CA ILE A 35 46.94 18.41 -8.87
C ILE A 35 45.80 18.03 -9.83
N LEU A 36 46.13 17.62 -11.06
CA LEU A 36 45.14 17.22 -12.05
C LEU A 36 44.40 15.95 -11.65
N THR A 37 45.10 14.94 -11.14
CA THR A 37 44.45 13.71 -10.68
C THR A 37 43.54 13.96 -9.48
N LEU A 38 43.95 14.80 -8.52
CA LEU A 38 43.10 15.21 -7.40
C LEU A 38 41.83 15.92 -7.88
N GLY A 39 41.94 16.82 -8.85
CA GLY A 39 40.78 17.51 -9.44
C GLY A 39 39.81 16.54 -10.12
N VAL A 40 40.30 15.59 -10.91
CA VAL A 40 39.46 14.57 -11.57
C VAL A 40 38.80 13.65 -10.55
N ILE A 41 39.52 13.25 -9.49
CA ILE A 41 38.96 12.42 -8.41
C ILE A 41 37.81 13.17 -7.71
N GLN A 42 37.97 14.45 -7.40
CA GLN A 42 36.90 15.24 -6.76
C GLN A 42 35.65 15.34 -7.65
N ILE A 43 35.81 15.60 -8.94
CA ILE A 43 34.68 15.64 -9.89
C ILE A 43 33.97 14.29 -9.94
N TYR A 44 34.74 13.19 -10.00
CA TYR A 44 34.17 11.85 -10.01
C TYR A 44 33.40 11.53 -8.72
N LEU A 45 33.97 11.85 -7.56
CA LEU A 45 33.32 11.61 -6.26
C LEU A 45 32.01 12.41 -6.14
N SER A 46 32.06 13.72 -6.43
CA SER A 46 30.88 14.59 -6.41
C SER A 46 29.80 14.14 -7.40
N GLY A 47 30.19 13.72 -8.60
CA GLY A 47 29.27 13.19 -9.60
C GLY A 47 28.62 11.87 -9.17
N ASN A 48 29.39 10.94 -8.59
CA ASN A 48 28.86 9.68 -8.08
C ASN A 48 27.91 9.90 -6.89
N GLU A 49 28.22 10.84 -6.01
CA GLU A 49 27.37 11.17 -4.89
C GLU A 49 26.04 11.80 -5.34
N THR A 50 26.11 12.79 -6.23
CA THR A 50 24.92 13.39 -6.86
C THR A 50 24.07 12.33 -7.54
N TYR A 51 24.70 11.37 -8.23
CA TYR A 51 24.01 10.25 -8.86
C TYR A 51 23.27 9.39 -7.82
N ARG A 52 23.93 9.02 -6.71
CA ARG A 52 23.29 8.23 -5.64
C ARG A 52 22.14 8.98 -4.97
N GLN A 53 22.29 10.28 -4.69
CA GLN A 53 21.21 11.11 -4.16
C GLN A 53 20.01 11.16 -5.11
N THR A 54 20.27 11.34 -6.41
CA THR A 54 19.22 11.36 -7.44
C THR A 54 18.49 10.03 -7.53
N GLN A 55 19.21 8.91 -7.50
CA GLN A 55 18.61 7.57 -7.50
C GLN A 55 17.81 7.29 -6.22
N GLY A 56 18.36 7.64 -5.05
CA GLY A 56 17.67 7.46 -3.77
C GLY A 56 16.37 8.27 -3.69
N LEU A 57 16.39 9.52 -4.17
CA LEU A 57 15.21 10.35 -4.28
C LEU A 57 14.18 9.76 -5.26
N ALA A 58 14.63 9.27 -6.42
CA ALA A 58 13.74 8.64 -7.41
C ALA A 58 13.03 7.41 -6.84
N HIS A 59 13.75 6.58 -6.08
CA HIS A 59 13.17 5.41 -5.42
C HIS A 59 12.09 5.81 -4.38
N ALA A 60 12.39 6.79 -3.52
CA ALA A 60 11.39 7.28 -2.55
C ALA A 60 10.14 7.85 -3.24
N GLN A 61 10.30 8.57 -4.37
CA GLN A 61 9.18 9.08 -5.16
C GLN A 61 8.38 7.94 -5.81
N GLU A 62 9.04 6.90 -6.30
CA GLU A 62 8.37 5.73 -6.86
C GLU A 62 7.53 5.01 -5.79
N SER A 63 8.10 4.76 -4.61
CA SER A 63 7.37 4.16 -3.48
C SER A 63 6.16 5.00 -3.08
N THR A 64 6.32 6.32 -3.00
CA THR A 64 5.21 7.26 -2.74
C THR A 64 4.08 7.14 -3.77
N ARG A 65 4.42 7.11 -5.07
CA ARG A 65 3.44 6.97 -6.14
C ARG A 65 2.74 5.62 -6.09
N PHE A 66 3.48 4.56 -5.80
CA PHE A 66 2.95 3.22 -5.66
C PHE A 66 1.94 3.13 -4.52
N VAL A 67 2.26 3.66 -3.33
CA VAL A 67 1.33 3.70 -2.19
C VAL A 67 0.01 4.36 -2.60
N SER A 68 0.07 5.53 -3.22
CA SER A 68 -1.12 6.25 -3.66
C SER A 68 -1.91 5.49 -4.73
N ALA A 69 -1.22 4.81 -5.65
CA ALA A 69 -1.83 4.01 -6.70
C ALA A 69 -2.54 2.76 -6.19
N VAL A 70 -2.17 2.23 -5.02
CA VAL A 70 -2.83 1.09 -4.38
C VAL A 70 -3.94 1.53 -3.43
N LEU A 71 -3.68 2.47 -2.53
CA LEU A 71 -4.66 2.87 -1.51
C LEU A 71 -5.84 3.64 -2.13
N THR A 72 -5.58 4.54 -3.08
CA THR A 72 -6.63 5.44 -3.61
C THR A 72 -7.76 4.66 -4.31
N PRO A 73 -7.51 3.69 -5.21
CA PRO A 73 -8.60 2.92 -5.83
C PRO A 73 -9.45 2.16 -4.83
N ASP A 74 -8.84 1.54 -3.82
CA ASP A 74 -9.55 0.77 -2.78
C ASP A 74 -10.37 1.68 -1.87
N LEU A 75 -9.82 2.83 -1.47
CA LEU A 75 -10.57 3.83 -0.72
C LEU A 75 -11.73 4.42 -1.53
N ARG A 76 -11.57 4.60 -2.85
CA ARG A 76 -12.67 5.06 -3.71
C ARG A 76 -13.79 4.03 -3.82
N SER A 77 -13.49 2.73 -3.78
CA SER A 77 -14.49 1.66 -3.86
C SER A 77 -15.15 1.35 -2.51
N ALA A 78 -14.57 1.82 -1.41
CA ALA A 78 -15.11 1.68 -0.07
C ALA A 78 -16.58 2.14 0.01
N GLY A 79 -17.40 1.35 0.71
CA GLY A 79 -18.81 1.67 0.97
C GLY A 79 -19.75 1.49 -0.22
N SER A 80 -19.25 1.04 -1.38
CA SER A 80 -20.08 0.76 -2.56
C SER A 80 -20.81 -0.58 -2.39
N PHE A 81 -21.90 -0.62 -1.61
CA PHE A 81 -22.66 -1.85 -1.34
C PHE A 81 -23.69 -2.21 -2.43
N GLY A 82 -23.37 -1.88 -3.69
CA GLY A 82 -24.27 -2.10 -4.82
C GLY A 82 -25.62 -1.41 -4.62
N CYS A 83 -26.69 -2.07 -5.05
CA CYS A 83 -28.03 -1.50 -4.94
C CYS A 83 -28.62 -1.50 -3.52
N LEU A 84 -28.01 -2.19 -2.55
CA LEU A 84 -28.44 -2.12 -1.15
C LEU A 84 -28.21 -0.73 -0.57
N ALA A 85 -27.11 -0.08 -0.96
CA ALA A 85 -26.79 1.28 -0.52
C ALA A 85 -27.84 2.31 -0.97
N GLU A 86 -28.45 2.11 -2.14
CA GLU A 86 -29.46 3.01 -2.71
C GLU A 86 -30.78 3.00 -1.93
N MET A 87 -31.05 1.95 -1.16
CA MET A 87 -32.29 1.85 -0.36
C MET A 87 -32.26 2.66 0.93
N GLY A 88 -31.10 3.17 1.35
CA GLY A 88 -30.96 3.96 2.57
C GLY A 88 -31.32 3.20 3.86
N ARG A 89 -31.26 1.86 3.83
CA ARG A 89 -31.51 1.01 5.00
C ARG A 89 -30.18 0.54 5.61
N PRO A 90 -30.09 0.42 6.95
CA PRO A 90 -28.91 -0.15 7.59
C PRO A 90 -28.62 -1.56 7.06
N LEU A 91 -27.38 -1.80 6.60
CA LEU A 91 -27.01 -3.06 5.93
C LEU A 91 -27.05 -4.26 6.88
N ASP A 92 -26.77 -4.04 8.16
CA ASP A 92 -26.88 -5.03 9.24
C ASP A 92 -28.32 -5.55 9.45
N GLN A 93 -29.32 -4.78 9.03
CA GLN A 93 -30.74 -5.15 9.14
C GLN A 93 -31.30 -5.84 7.89
N VAL A 94 -30.68 -5.64 6.73
CA VAL A 94 -31.17 -6.16 5.44
C VAL A 94 -30.27 -7.25 4.85
N VAL A 95 -29.04 -7.39 5.34
CA VAL A 95 -28.13 -8.45 4.94
C VAL A 95 -28.05 -9.50 6.04
N ASP A 96 -28.47 -10.72 5.72
CA ASP A 96 -28.21 -11.87 6.56
C ASP A 96 -26.76 -12.34 6.36
N ASN A 97 -25.93 -12.12 7.39
CA ASN A 97 -24.57 -12.63 7.42
C ASN A 97 -24.58 -14.13 7.78
N ARG A 98 -24.41 -14.97 6.77
CA ARG A 98 -24.33 -16.42 6.91
C ARG A 98 -22.94 -16.91 7.30
N LEU A 99 -21.91 -16.07 7.38
CA LEU A 99 -20.55 -16.51 7.75
C LEU A 99 -20.49 -16.96 9.22
N ASN A 100 -19.60 -17.91 9.56
CA ASN A 100 -19.29 -18.15 10.97
C ASN A 100 -18.37 -17.05 11.50
N GLY A 101 -18.75 -16.46 12.62
CA GLY A 101 -18.00 -15.36 13.22
C GLY A 101 -18.40 -13.99 12.66
N GLY A 102 -17.79 -12.94 13.21
CA GLY A 102 -18.03 -11.57 12.79
C GLY A 102 -17.11 -11.12 11.67
N LEU A 103 -17.46 -10.02 11.01
CA LEU A 103 -16.53 -9.28 10.17
C LEU A 103 -15.61 -8.42 11.04
N ALA A 104 -14.36 -8.24 10.61
CA ALA A 104 -13.43 -7.33 11.29
C ALA A 104 -13.92 -5.87 11.23
N VAL A 105 -14.48 -5.48 10.08
CA VAL A 105 -15.22 -4.23 9.90
C VAL A 105 -16.68 -4.59 9.59
N PRO A 106 -17.65 -4.16 10.42
CA PRO A 106 -19.07 -4.39 10.18
C PRO A 106 -19.52 -4.01 8.76
N LEU A 107 -20.54 -4.70 8.24
CA LEU A 107 -20.95 -4.54 6.85
C LEU A 107 -21.60 -3.18 6.57
N ASP A 108 -22.23 -2.55 7.57
CA ASP A 108 -22.76 -1.20 7.47
C ASP A 108 -21.65 -0.15 7.29
N GLN A 109 -20.43 -0.47 7.76
CA GLN A 109 -19.26 0.40 7.66
C GLN A 109 -18.46 0.15 6.36
N ALA A 110 -18.16 1.24 5.67
CA ALA A 110 -17.34 1.24 4.46
C ALA A 110 -15.88 0.87 4.76
N LEU A 111 -15.39 1.34 5.90
CA LEU A 111 -14.03 1.16 6.38
C LEU A 111 -14.00 1.38 7.89
N GLN A 112 -12.91 0.96 8.51
CA GLN A 112 -12.58 1.33 9.87
C GLN A 112 -11.07 1.54 9.98
N GLY A 113 -10.68 2.52 10.79
CA GLY A 113 -9.31 2.92 11.04
C GLY A 113 -8.85 2.64 12.45
N TRP A 114 -7.54 2.54 12.63
CA TRP A 114 -6.88 2.42 13.92
C TRP A 114 -5.67 3.35 13.96
N GLU A 115 -5.69 4.29 14.90
CA GLU A 115 -4.65 5.28 15.16
C GLU A 115 -3.64 4.68 16.13
N TYR A 116 -2.34 4.83 15.87
CA TYR A 116 -1.34 4.50 16.89
C TYR A 116 -1.39 5.56 18.01
N THR A 117 -1.47 5.12 19.27
CA THR A 117 -1.66 6.07 20.38
C THR A 117 -0.52 7.09 20.44
N GLY A 118 -0.87 8.37 20.37
CA GLY A 118 0.09 9.48 20.42
C GLY A 118 0.76 9.79 19.09
N THR A 119 0.14 9.47 17.95
CA THR A 119 0.58 9.95 16.63
C THR A 119 -0.36 10.95 15.97
N GLY A 120 -1.42 11.40 16.66
CA GLY A 120 -2.42 12.31 16.10
C GLY A 120 -1.94 13.76 15.89
N PRO A 121 -2.81 14.63 15.34
CA PRO A 121 -2.48 16.05 15.15
C PRO A 121 -2.09 16.76 16.45
N GLY A 122 -0.91 17.40 16.46
CA GLY A 122 -0.36 18.08 17.63
C GLY A 122 0.59 17.23 18.47
N ASP A 123 0.72 15.94 18.17
CA ASP A 123 1.69 15.05 18.82
C ASP A 123 3.09 15.20 18.21
N SER A 124 4.09 14.75 18.97
CA SER A 124 5.47 14.63 18.51
C SER A 124 5.91 13.17 18.56
N VAL A 125 6.31 12.66 17.40
CA VAL A 125 6.64 11.25 17.19
C VAL A 125 8.13 11.10 16.93
N THR A 126 8.76 10.14 17.60
CA THR A 126 10.15 9.76 17.34
C THR A 126 10.18 8.35 16.78
N LEU A 127 10.59 8.19 15.52
CA LEU A 127 10.77 6.88 14.90
C LEU A 127 12.05 6.24 15.46
N ALA A 128 11.89 5.09 16.11
CA ALA A 128 12.99 4.36 16.71
C ALA A 128 13.87 3.69 15.63
N ASN A 129 15.19 3.65 15.86
CA ASN A 129 16.13 2.98 14.94
C ASN A 129 15.83 1.49 14.76
N ALA A 130 15.35 0.83 15.81
CA ALA A 130 14.91 -0.56 15.75
C ALA A 130 13.38 -0.60 15.66
N MET A 131 12.88 -1.24 14.61
CA MET A 131 11.43 -1.45 14.47
C MET A 131 10.92 -2.39 15.56
N ALA A 132 9.75 -2.07 16.09
CA ALA A 132 9.02 -2.92 17.01
C ALA A 132 7.61 -3.15 16.46
N THR A 133 7.09 -4.36 16.62
CA THR A 133 5.71 -4.72 16.25
C THR A 133 4.94 -5.12 17.51
N PRO A 134 4.30 -4.16 18.20
CA PRO A 134 3.68 -4.45 19.49
C PRO A 134 2.33 -5.18 19.34
N GLY A 135 1.77 -5.59 20.48
CA GLY A 135 0.42 -6.18 20.53
C GLY A 135 -0.69 -5.15 20.30
N ALA A 136 -1.93 -5.64 20.18
CA ALA A 136 -3.09 -4.85 19.73
C ALA A 136 -3.43 -3.58 20.55
N GLY A 137 -3.07 -3.53 21.84
CA GLY A 137 -3.48 -2.46 22.76
C GLY A 137 -2.77 -1.11 22.60
N ASN A 138 -2.04 -0.89 21.50
CA ASN A 138 -1.37 0.38 21.20
C ASN A 138 -2.15 1.19 20.15
N TRP A 139 -3.20 0.61 19.57
CA TRP A 139 -4.05 1.29 18.62
C TRP A 139 -5.46 1.48 19.16
N ALA A 140 -6.04 2.62 18.86
CA ALA A 140 -7.41 2.96 19.20
C ALA A 140 -8.23 3.25 17.94
N SER A 141 -9.52 2.96 18.00
CA SER A 141 -10.47 3.15 16.92
C SER A 141 -11.81 3.55 17.47
N GLY A 142 -12.26 4.73 17.05
CA GLY A 142 -13.41 5.46 17.53
C GLY A 142 -13.36 5.83 19.01
N THR A 143 -14.24 6.75 19.41
CA THR A 143 -14.38 7.19 20.80
C THR A 143 -14.78 6.08 21.78
N ALA A 144 -15.41 5.02 21.29
CA ALA A 144 -15.74 3.83 22.09
C ALA A 144 -14.53 2.92 22.35
N GLY A 145 -13.43 3.09 21.60
CA GLY A 145 -12.20 2.33 21.72
C GLY A 145 -12.33 0.88 21.27
N ALA A 146 -11.93 0.58 20.03
CA ALA A 146 -11.71 -0.78 19.57
C ALA A 146 -10.21 -1.09 19.41
N ASN A 147 -9.77 -2.22 20.00
CA ASN A 147 -8.41 -2.72 19.80
C ASN A 147 -8.18 -3.12 18.35
N LEU A 148 -6.92 -3.09 17.91
CA LEU A 148 -6.52 -3.64 16.62
C LEU A 148 -6.94 -5.12 16.49
N PRO A 149 -7.46 -5.58 15.32
CA PRO A 149 -7.79 -6.98 15.11
C PRO A 149 -6.61 -7.91 15.44
N ALA A 150 -6.89 -9.02 16.12
CA ALA A 150 -5.87 -9.95 16.61
C ALA A 150 -4.98 -10.51 15.49
N ASP A 151 -5.53 -10.64 14.28
CA ASP A 151 -4.76 -11.08 13.10
C ASP A 151 -3.67 -10.10 12.67
N LEU A 152 -3.77 -8.82 13.02
CA LEU A 152 -2.77 -7.78 12.72
C LEU A 152 -1.82 -7.49 13.89
N ALA A 153 -2.18 -7.93 15.10
CA ALA A 153 -1.33 -7.75 16.28
C ALA A 153 0.05 -8.39 16.06
N GLY A 154 1.12 -7.66 16.39
CA GLY A 154 2.50 -8.11 16.16
C GLY A 154 2.98 -8.05 14.71
N SER A 155 2.13 -7.60 13.76
CA SER A 155 2.51 -7.40 12.35
C SER A 155 2.73 -5.94 11.99
N VAL A 156 2.08 -5.01 12.69
CA VAL A 156 2.14 -3.57 12.44
C VAL A 156 3.26 -2.95 13.26
N ILE A 157 4.07 -2.07 12.66
CA ILE A 157 5.13 -1.35 13.37
C ILE A 157 4.56 -0.25 14.27
N THR A 158 5.31 0.16 15.29
CA THR A 158 4.98 1.34 16.11
C THR A 158 4.85 2.61 15.27
N ASN A 159 4.08 3.59 15.76
CA ASN A 159 3.95 4.93 15.18
C ASN A 159 3.33 4.96 13.78
N SER A 160 2.51 3.96 13.43
CA SER A 160 1.85 3.89 12.14
C SER A 160 0.42 3.40 12.29
N ASP A 161 -0.46 4.01 11.50
CA ASP A 161 -1.88 3.71 11.51
C ASP A 161 -2.20 2.50 10.64
N VAL A 162 -3.41 2.01 10.84
CA VAL A 162 -4.00 0.91 10.08
C VAL A 162 -5.36 1.31 9.58
N ILE A 163 -5.69 0.88 8.36
CA ILE A 163 -7.03 1.03 7.80
C ILE A 163 -7.49 -0.29 7.22
N ILE A 164 -8.75 -0.65 7.48
CA ILE A 164 -9.40 -1.82 6.90
C ILE A 164 -10.59 -1.34 6.07
N VAL A 165 -10.62 -1.75 4.80
CA VAL A 165 -11.59 -1.28 3.82
C VAL A 165 -12.47 -2.43 3.38
N ASN A 166 -13.79 -2.25 3.46
CA ASN A 166 -14.78 -3.16 2.90
C ASN A 166 -15.12 -2.73 1.47
N ALA A 167 -15.06 -3.67 0.53
CA ALA A 167 -15.38 -3.43 -0.87
C ALA A 167 -16.24 -4.55 -1.45
N LEU A 168 -17.12 -4.18 -2.39
CA LEU A 168 -17.85 -5.11 -3.24
C LEU A 168 -17.41 -4.95 -4.69
N THR A 169 -17.21 -6.08 -5.36
CA THR A 169 -16.99 -6.14 -6.81
C THR A 169 -18.09 -6.97 -7.45
N SER A 170 -18.80 -6.41 -8.43
CA SER A 170 -19.82 -7.16 -9.17
C SER A 170 -19.18 -8.31 -9.96
N ILE A 171 -19.77 -9.50 -9.88
CA ILE A 171 -19.30 -10.67 -10.64
C ILE A 171 -19.58 -10.51 -12.15
N GLY A 172 -20.56 -9.70 -12.53
CA GLY A 172 -20.83 -9.32 -13.93
C GLY A 172 -21.44 -10.44 -14.79
N VAL A 173 -21.66 -11.63 -14.23
CA VAL A 173 -22.33 -12.76 -14.90
C VAL A 173 -23.78 -12.82 -14.44
N PRO A 174 -24.76 -12.77 -15.35
CA PRO A 174 -26.18 -12.84 -14.97
C PRO A 174 -26.55 -14.24 -14.50
N LEU A 175 -27.61 -14.32 -13.69
CA LEU A 175 -28.19 -15.60 -13.30
C LEU A 175 -28.85 -16.31 -14.49
N ASN A 176 -28.92 -17.64 -14.41
CA ASN A 176 -29.66 -18.44 -15.37
C ASN A 176 -31.17 -18.17 -15.23
N PRO A 177 -31.85 -17.65 -16.26
CA PRO A 177 -33.26 -17.26 -16.14
C PRO A 177 -34.22 -18.45 -16.00
N ALA A 178 -33.81 -19.65 -16.40
CA ALA A 178 -34.65 -20.84 -16.30
C ALA A 178 -34.65 -21.44 -14.89
N VAL A 179 -33.50 -21.41 -14.21
CA VAL A 179 -33.31 -21.99 -12.88
C VAL A 179 -32.31 -21.11 -12.10
N PRO A 180 -32.72 -19.92 -11.61
CA PRO A 180 -31.79 -18.98 -10.96
C PRO A 180 -31.20 -19.51 -9.64
N GLN A 181 -31.91 -20.40 -8.95
CA GLN A 181 -31.47 -21.02 -7.69
C GLN A 181 -31.87 -22.49 -7.64
N ASN A 182 -31.05 -23.30 -6.97
CA ASN A 182 -31.37 -24.66 -6.54
C ASN A 182 -30.77 -24.94 -5.16
N GLY A 183 -31.62 -24.96 -4.13
CA GLY A 183 -31.19 -25.19 -2.74
C GLY A 183 -30.18 -24.13 -2.29
N ASN A 184 -28.91 -24.55 -2.19
CA ASN A 184 -27.77 -23.75 -1.77
C ASN A 184 -26.88 -23.26 -2.93
N SER A 185 -27.36 -23.37 -4.17
CA SER A 185 -26.67 -22.95 -5.39
C SER A 185 -27.43 -21.83 -6.10
N ILE A 186 -26.73 -20.74 -6.41
CA ILE A 186 -27.19 -19.71 -7.37
C ILE A 186 -26.63 -20.10 -8.74
N ASN A 187 -27.47 -20.34 -9.73
CA ASN A 187 -27.00 -20.76 -11.05
C ASN A 187 -26.82 -19.54 -11.97
N LEU A 188 -25.69 -19.52 -12.67
CA LEU A 188 -25.27 -18.45 -13.56
C LEU A 188 -25.42 -18.87 -15.02
N ALA A 189 -25.42 -17.89 -15.91
CA ALA A 189 -25.44 -18.13 -17.36
C ALA A 189 -24.07 -18.62 -17.90
N ASP A 190 -22.98 -18.30 -17.21
CA ASP A 190 -21.60 -18.64 -17.56
C ASP A 190 -20.75 -18.84 -16.28
N ASP A 191 -19.46 -19.14 -16.43
CA ASP A 191 -18.51 -19.32 -15.34
C ASP A 191 -18.46 -18.11 -14.40
N SER A 192 -18.51 -18.36 -13.09
CA SER A 192 -18.51 -17.30 -12.07
C SER A 192 -17.26 -16.43 -12.07
N GLY A 193 -16.10 -16.97 -12.48
CA GLY A 193 -14.80 -16.28 -12.36
C GLY A 193 -14.33 -16.04 -10.91
N VAL A 194 -15.09 -16.48 -9.90
CA VAL A 194 -14.79 -16.25 -8.47
C VAL A 194 -14.22 -17.51 -7.83
N GLU A 195 -13.02 -17.38 -7.27
CA GLU A 195 -12.30 -18.50 -6.63
C GLU A 195 -13.05 -19.11 -5.45
N ALA A 196 -12.85 -20.40 -5.23
CA ALA A 196 -13.39 -21.11 -4.08
C ALA A 196 -12.89 -20.47 -2.77
N GLY A 197 -13.75 -20.39 -1.76
CA GLY A 197 -13.46 -19.76 -0.48
C GLY A 197 -13.69 -18.24 -0.44
N SER A 198 -13.97 -17.59 -1.57
CA SER A 198 -14.36 -16.17 -1.60
C SER A 198 -15.67 -15.94 -0.86
N VAL A 199 -15.80 -14.76 -0.24
CA VAL A 199 -17.07 -14.30 0.33
C VAL A 199 -17.87 -13.58 -0.74
N VAL A 200 -19.15 -13.89 -0.80
CA VAL A 200 -20.10 -13.41 -1.78
C VAL A 200 -21.28 -12.77 -1.07
N LEU A 201 -21.77 -11.66 -1.61
CA LEU A 201 -23.04 -11.05 -1.25
C LEU A 201 -24.00 -11.21 -2.42
N ALA A 202 -25.09 -11.93 -2.22
CA ALA A 202 -26.19 -12.02 -3.16
C ALA A 202 -27.36 -11.15 -2.68
N THR A 203 -28.00 -10.44 -3.60
CA THR A 203 -29.12 -9.53 -3.30
C THR A 203 -30.34 -9.93 -4.10
N ARG A 204 -31.54 -9.74 -3.55
CA ARG A 204 -32.78 -9.93 -4.32
C ARG A 204 -32.85 -8.96 -5.50
N GLY A 205 -33.65 -9.27 -6.52
CA GLY A 205 -33.78 -8.42 -7.70
C GLY A 205 -34.23 -6.98 -7.41
N ASP A 206 -35.05 -6.82 -6.37
CA ASP A 206 -35.55 -5.54 -5.86
C ASP A 206 -34.63 -4.88 -4.82
N CYS A 207 -33.49 -5.49 -4.50
CA CYS A 207 -32.51 -5.03 -3.53
C CYS A 207 -33.01 -4.92 -2.09
N SER A 208 -34.19 -5.46 -1.77
CA SER A 208 -34.80 -5.35 -0.44
C SER A 208 -34.00 -6.02 0.67
N GLU A 209 -33.31 -7.11 0.33
CA GLU A 209 -32.59 -8.01 1.22
C GLU A 209 -31.37 -8.61 0.49
N GLY A 210 -30.36 -9.03 1.26
CA GLY A 210 -29.24 -9.81 0.76
C GLY A 210 -28.78 -10.89 1.74
N GLU A 211 -27.97 -11.83 1.24
CA GLU A 211 -27.26 -12.80 2.06
C GLU A 211 -25.78 -12.79 1.72
N MET A 212 -24.95 -12.71 2.75
CA MET A 212 -23.50 -12.82 2.63
C MET A 212 -23.05 -14.20 3.07
N PHE A 213 -22.25 -14.88 2.26
CA PHE A 213 -21.82 -16.25 2.53
C PHE A 213 -20.51 -16.60 1.81
N GLN A 214 -19.81 -17.63 2.29
CA GLN A 214 -18.61 -18.15 1.65
C GLN A 214 -18.98 -19.17 0.56
N LYS A 215 -18.37 -19.04 -0.62
CA LYS A 215 -18.52 -19.95 -1.78
C LYS A 215 -17.60 -21.17 -1.66
N SER A 216 -18.04 -22.34 -2.12
CA SER A 216 -17.26 -23.60 -2.07
C SER A 216 -16.70 -24.09 -3.40
N ASN A 217 -17.36 -23.83 -4.52
CA ASN A 217 -16.98 -24.34 -5.83
C ASN A 217 -15.94 -23.44 -6.53
N ASN A 218 -15.28 -23.97 -7.56
CA ASN A 218 -14.22 -23.28 -8.30
C ASN A 218 -14.73 -22.11 -9.17
N ALA A 219 -13.81 -21.27 -9.65
CA ALA A 219 -14.11 -20.12 -10.51
C ALA A 219 -14.81 -20.50 -11.82
N ASN A 220 -14.41 -21.61 -12.44
CA ASN A 220 -14.93 -22.12 -13.71
C ASN A 220 -16.26 -22.89 -13.60
N SER A 221 -17.07 -22.58 -12.59
CA SER A 221 -18.38 -23.16 -12.42
C SER A 221 -19.44 -22.13 -12.80
N ASN A 222 -20.45 -22.57 -13.54
CA ASN A 222 -21.65 -21.79 -13.86
C ASN A 222 -22.64 -21.70 -12.68
N SER A 223 -22.13 -21.72 -11.45
CA SER A 223 -22.92 -21.60 -10.24
C SER A 223 -22.10 -21.01 -9.10
N ILE A 224 -22.79 -20.54 -8.06
CA ILE A 224 -22.20 -20.11 -6.79
C ILE A 224 -22.86 -20.97 -5.70
N VAL A 225 -22.07 -21.89 -5.14
CA VAL A 225 -22.55 -22.86 -4.15
C VAL A 225 -22.09 -22.44 -2.76
N MET A 226 -23.04 -22.23 -1.84
CA MET A 226 -22.74 -21.95 -0.43
C MET A 226 -21.92 -23.08 0.18
N ALA A 227 -20.79 -22.75 0.81
CA ALA A 227 -19.97 -23.69 1.56
C ALA A 227 -20.68 -24.17 2.84
N GLY A 228 -20.28 -25.32 3.38
CA GLY A 228 -20.70 -25.74 4.71
C GLY A 228 -19.95 -25.01 5.83
N GLY A 229 -20.15 -25.47 7.07
CA GLY A 229 -19.46 -24.93 8.25
C GLY A 229 -18.05 -25.49 8.51
N ASN A 230 -17.54 -26.39 7.66
CA ASN A 230 -16.25 -27.08 7.85
C ASN A 230 -15.06 -26.40 7.14
N VAL A 231 -15.26 -25.20 6.63
CA VAL A 231 -14.21 -24.34 6.08
C VAL A 231 -14.08 -23.08 6.96
N ASN A 232 -13.02 -22.31 6.80
CA ASN A 232 -12.79 -21.08 7.58
C ASN A 232 -13.03 -19.83 6.71
N PRO A 233 -13.89 -18.88 7.12
CA PRO A 233 -14.78 -18.95 8.29
C PRO A 233 -15.90 -20.00 8.14
N GLY A 234 -16.29 -20.35 6.92
CA GLY A 234 -17.44 -21.21 6.65
C GLY A 234 -18.76 -20.49 6.90
N ASN A 235 -19.85 -21.23 6.73
CA ASN A 235 -21.19 -20.68 6.89
C ASN A 235 -21.94 -21.32 8.07
N ASN A 236 -22.75 -20.51 8.74
CA ASN A 236 -23.73 -20.89 9.74
C ASN A 236 -25.02 -21.37 9.05
N GLY A 237 -24.95 -22.60 8.55
CA GLY A 237 -25.99 -23.23 7.75
C GLY A 237 -25.47 -23.69 6.39
N ASN A 238 -26.35 -24.29 5.61
CA ASN A 238 -26.00 -24.88 4.31
C ASN A 238 -27.06 -24.65 3.23
N ASN A 239 -27.99 -23.73 3.46
CA ASN A 239 -29.04 -23.32 2.51
C ASN A 239 -29.23 -21.79 2.59
N PHE A 240 -29.73 -21.22 1.50
CA PHE A 240 -30.17 -19.83 1.43
C PHE A 240 -31.49 -19.63 2.17
N ASN A 241 -31.59 -18.51 2.89
CA ASN A 241 -32.83 -18.03 3.51
C ASN A 241 -33.64 -17.18 2.52
N LEU A 242 -32.99 -16.59 1.51
CA LEU A 242 -33.65 -15.83 0.46
C LEU A 242 -33.92 -16.70 -0.79
N ASN A 243 -34.92 -16.25 -1.55
CA ASN A 243 -35.20 -16.76 -2.89
C ASN A 243 -34.63 -15.79 -3.92
N TYR A 244 -33.87 -16.32 -4.87
CA TYR A 244 -33.22 -15.56 -5.92
C TYR A 244 -33.96 -15.72 -7.24
N ASP A 245 -34.09 -14.60 -7.95
CA ASP A 245 -34.73 -14.49 -9.26
C ASP A 245 -33.70 -14.04 -10.32
N PRO A 246 -34.04 -14.01 -11.62
CA PRO A 246 -33.07 -13.65 -12.65
C PRO A 246 -32.52 -12.21 -12.57
N GLN A 247 -33.12 -11.33 -11.76
CA GLN A 247 -32.66 -9.96 -11.51
C GLN A 247 -31.75 -9.85 -10.27
N THR A 248 -31.56 -10.94 -9.52
CA THR A 248 -30.58 -11.03 -8.42
C THR A 248 -29.21 -10.51 -8.86
N ARG A 249 -28.58 -9.70 -8.01
CA ARG A 249 -27.22 -9.23 -8.24
C ARG A 249 -26.28 -9.89 -7.26
N VAL A 250 -25.12 -10.31 -7.76
CA VAL A 250 -24.12 -11.02 -6.97
C VAL A 250 -22.78 -10.29 -7.02
N TYR A 251 -22.21 -10.08 -5.84
CA TYR A 251 -20.98 -9.35 -5.61
C TYR A 251 -19.99 -10.23 -4.86
N GLN A 252 -18.71 -10.13 -5.22
CA GLN A 252 -17.62 -10.58 -4.36
C GLN A 252 -17.38 -9.53 -3.28
N PHE A 253 -17.39 -9.95 -2.02
CA PHE A 253 -17.03 -9.11 -0.88
C PHE A 253 -15.59 -9.36 -0.47
N THR A 254 -14.86 -8.27 -0.20
CA THR A 254 -13.50 -8.31 0.33
C THR A 254 -13.37 -7.29 1.45
N SER A 255 -12.73 -7.70 2.54
CA SER A 255 -12.23 -6.78 3.58
C SER A 255 -10.70 -6.78 3.55
N MET A 256 -10.08 -5.64 3.31
CA MET A 256 -8.64 -5.51 3.07
C MET A 256 -8.01 -4.54 4.08
N ALA A 257 -7.02 -5.02 4.84
CA ALA A 257 -6.21 -4.20 5.73
C ALA A 257 -4.99 -3.64 4.99
N TYR A 258 -4.66 -2.37 5.24
CA TYR A 258 -3.43 -1.69 4.86
C TYR A 258 -2.71 -1.20 6.11
N TYR A 259 -1.42 -1.51 6.20
CA TYR A 259 -0.60 -1.17 7.37
C TYR A 259 0.88 -1.16 7.02
N ILE A 260 1.70 -0.52 7.86
CA ILE A 260 3.15 -0.61 7.74
C ILE A 260 3.67 -1.74 8.63
N GLY A 261 4.45 -2.64 8.05
CA GLY A 261 5.02 -3.81 8.72
C GLY A 261 6.52 -3.90 8.48
N GLN A 262 7.16 -4.87 9.15
CA GLN A 262 8.55 -5.21 8.86
C GLN A 262 8.62 -6.08 7.60
N GLY A 263 9.23 -5.55 6.55
CA GLY A 263 9.51 -6.24 5.29
C GLY A 263 10.49 -7.40 5.46
N THR A 264 10.53 -8.27 4.47
CA THR A 264 11.44 -9.43 4.44
C THR A 264 12.93 -9.05 4.44
N ASN A 265 13.25 -7.84 3.99
CA ASN A 265 14.57 -7.22 4.04
C ASN A 265 14.90 -6.56 5.40
N GLY A 266 13.99 -6.62 6.37
CA GLY A 266 14.13 -5.96 7.67
C GLY A 266 13.90 -4.45 7.62
N GLU A 267 13.36 -3.91 6.53
CA GLU A 267 12.99 -2.49 6.39
C GLU A 267 11.47 -2.30 6.53
N PRO A 268 10.99 -1.11 6.91
CA PRO A 268 9.55 -0.87 6.99
C PRO A 268 8.95 -0.84 5.58
N ALA A 269 7.81 -1.47 5.41
CA ALA A 269 7.16 -1.65 4.12
C ALA A 269 5.64 -1.52 4.25
N LEU A 270 4.98 -1.06 3.19
CA LEU A 270 3.54 -1.13 3.08
C LEU A 270 3.12 -2.58 2.84
N PHE A 271 2.23 -3.08 3.68
CA PHE A 271 1.58 -4.36 3.54
C PHE A 271 0.11 -4.18 3.21
N ARG A 272 -0.45 -5.19 2.53
CA ARG A 272 -1.89 -5.45 2.53
C ARG A 272 -2.19 -6.83 3.06
N ARG A 273 -3.37 -7.02 3.65
CA ARG A 273 -3.84 -8.34 4.07
C ARG A 273 -5.35 -8.46 3.90
N MET A 274 -5.78 -9.51 3.21
CA MET A 274 -7.20 -9.84 3.14
C MET A 274 -7.65 -10.36 4.51
N MET A 275 -8.62 -9.67 5.11
CA MET A 275 -9.23 -10.01 6.40
C MET A 275 -10.44 -10.91 6.23
N THR A 276 -11.08 -10.88 5.06
CA THR A 276 -12.26 -11.70 4.76
C THR A 276 -12.28 -12.13 3.27
N PRO A 277 -12.13 -13.44 2.97
CA PRO A 277 -11.61 -14.47 3.88
C PRO A 277 -10.18 -14.14 4.32
N LEU A 278 -9.78 -14.58 5.52
CA LEU A 278 -8.45 -14.29 6.04
C LEU A 278 -7.36 -14.94 5.16
N GLN A 279 -6.41 -14.13 4.68
CA GLN A 279 -5.24 -14.59 3.94
C GLN A 279 -3.94 -14.12 4.60
N ASN A 280 -2.81 -14.65 4.13
CA ASN A 280 -1.49 -14.20 4.55
C ASN A 280 -1.23 -12.76 4.10
N PRO A 281 -0.48 -11.98 4.89
CA PRO A 281 -0.09 -10.63 4.50
C PRO A 281 0.82 -10.64 3.26
N GLN A 282 0.71 -9.59 2.45
CA GLN A 282 1.51 -9.37 1.25
C GLN A 282 2.27 -8.05 1.39
N GLU A 283 3.60 -8.12 1.32
CA GLU A 283 4.47 -6.95 1.20
C GLU A 283 4.25 -6.34 -0.19
N LEU A 284 4.02 -5.03 -0.26
CA LEU A 284 3.74 -4.34 -1.52
C LEU A 284 4.90 -3.46 -1.96
N VAL A 285 5.41 -2.63 -1.05
CA VAL A 285 6.53 -1.73 -1.34
C VAL A 285 7.33 -1.46 -0.08
N SER A 286 8.65 -1.56 -0.18
CA SER A 286 9.59 -1.29 0.90
C SER A 286 9.93 0.20 1.02
N GLY A 287 10.51 0.59 2.14
CA GLY A 287 10.94 1.96 2.42
C GLY A 287 9.79 2.91 2.75
N VAL A 288 8.66 2.40 3.26
CA VAL A 288 7.55 3.21 3.79
C VAL A 288 7.65 3.18 5.31
N GLU A 289 8.11 4.26 5.94
CA GLU A 289 8.47 4.29 7.37
C GLU A 289 7.29 4.44 8.32
N THR A 290 6.27 5.17 7.90
CA THR A 290 5.03 5.37 8.69
C THR A 290 3.90 5.83 7.77
N LEU A 291 2.67 5.45 8.14
CA LEU A 291 1.40 5.86 7.58
C LEU A 291 0.60 6.57 8.66
N GLN A 292 0.07 7.75 8.34
CA GLN A 292 -0.78 8.57 9.21
C GLN A 292 -2.10 8.86 8.49
N ILE A 293 -3.25 8.75 9.16
CA ILE A 293 -4.57 8.80 8.52
C ILE A 293 -5.55 9.65 9.34
N LEU A 294 -6.17 10.62 8.67
CA LEU A 294 -7.34 11.34 9.18
C LEU A 294 -8.59 10.98 8.38
N TYR A 295 -9.72 10.95 9.09
CA TYR A 295 -11.03 10.56 8.58
C TYR A 295 -11.93 11.78 8.48
N GLY A 296 -12.46 12.02 7.28
CA GLY A 296 -13.35 13.13 6.99
C GLY A 296 -14.79 12.78 7.35
N GLU A 297 -15.28 13.31 8.48
CA GLU A 297 -16.65 13.10 9.00
C GLU A 297 -17.63 14.10 8.35
N ASP A 298 -18.77 13.61 7.86
CA ASP A 298 -19.91 14.43 7.42
C ASP A 298 -20.97 14.49 8.53
N THR A 299 -20.78 15.42 9.45
CA THR A 299 -21.70 15.66 10.58
C THR A 299 -22.92 16.50 10.16
N GLY A 300 -22.80 17.25 9.06
CA GLY A 300 -23.83 18.11 8.50
C GLY A 300 -24.80 17.41 7.54
N GLY A 301 -24.51 16.18 7.12
CA GLY A 301 -25.30 15.42 6.15
C GLY A 301 -25.25 15.99 4.73
N THR A 302 -24.12 16.59 4.36
CA THR A 302 -23.90 17.27 3.08
C THR A 302 -23.16 16.42 2.04
N SER A 303 -22.84 15.17 2.38
CA SER A 303 -21.96 14.27 1.63
C SER A 303 -20.56 14.86 1.40
N ALA A 304 -20.13 15.75 2.30
CA ALA A 304 -18.82 16.37 2.30
C ALA A 304 -18.26 16.39 3.74
N ALA A 305 -16.94 16.26 3.87
CA ALA A 305 -16.31 16.26 5.18
C ALA A 305 -16.35 17.66 5.80
N ASP A 306 -16.85 17.76 7.03
CA ASP A 306 -16.84 18.97 7.85
C ASP A 306 -15.52 19.11 8.62
N ASP A 307 -15.00 17.99 9.13
CA ASP A 307 -13.75 17.93 9.89
C ASP A 307 -12.95 16.67 9.54
N TYR A 308 -11.65 16.68 9.85
CA TYR A 308 -10.74 15.55 9.68
C TYR A 308 -10.10 15.18 11.02
N VAL A 309 -10.48 14.02 11.55
CA VAL A 309 -10.06 13.56 12.88
C VAL A 309 -9.24 12.26 12.79
N PRO A 310 -8.32 11.99 13.73
CA PRO A 310 -7.65 10.70 13.83
C PRO A 310 -8.64 9.59 14.18
N ALA A 311 -8.25 8.33 13.99
CA ALA A 311 -9.19 7.21 14.09
C ALA A 311 -9.84 7.06 15.47
N ASP A 312 -9.13 7.39 16.54
CA ASP A 312 -9.57 7.30 17.94
C ASP A 312 -10.54 8.41 18.35
N GLU A 313 -10.63 9.47 17.56
CA GLU A 313 -11.60 10.56 17.76
C GLU A 313 -12.88 10.40 16.94
N VAL A 314 -12.94 9.46 16.00
CA VAL A 314 -14.14 9.19 15.19
C VAL A 314 -15.32 8.82 16.08
N VAL A 315 -16.43 9.55 15.94
CA VAL A 315 -17.65 9.30 16.74
C VAL A 315 -18.51 8.22 16.10
N ASP A 316 -18.72 8.32 14.78
CA ASP A 316 -19.52 7.37 14.01
C ASP A 316 -18.88 7.09 12.66
N TRP A 317 -18.34 5.88 12.52
CA TRP A 317 -17.71 5.38 11.29
C TRP A 317 -18.65 5.38 10.06
N ASN A 318 -19.97 5.40 10.27
CA ASN A 318 -20.93 5.48 9.18
C ASN A 318 -21.00 6.88 8.54
N THR A 319 -20.48 7.92 9.21
CA THR A 319 -20.45 9.30 8.72
C THR A 319 -19.19 9.64 7.93
N ILE A 320 -18.23 8.72 7.80
CA ILE A 320 -17.00 8.98 7.05
C ILE A 320 -17.30 9.03 5.55
N VAL A 321 -16.96 10.16 4.92
CA VAL A 321 -17.13 10.40 3.47
C VAL A 321 -15.81 10.54 2.73
N SER A 322 -14.70 10.72 3.44
CA SER A 322 -13.36 10.80 2.84
C SER A 322 -12.25 10.38 3.79
N VAL A 323 -11.10 10.02 3.24
CA VAL A 323 -9.90 9.66 3.99
C VAL A 323 -8.74 10.51 3.48
N ARG A 324 -8.02 11.15 4.39
CA ARG A 324 -6.76 11.83 4.12
C ARG A 324 -5.64 11.03 4.75
N PHE A 325 -4.66 10.61 3.95
CA PHE A 325 -3.51 9.87 4.46
C PHE A 325 -2.19 10.57 4.08
N SER A 326 -1.20 10.42 4.95
CA SER A 326 0.18 10.83 4.74
C SER A 326 1.10 9.64 4.88
N VAL A 327 2.08 9.51 3.99
CA VAL A 327 3.13 8.50 4.09
C VAL A 327 4.50 9.12 4.03
N MET A 328 5.39 8.62 4.89
CA MET A 328 6.81 8.90 4.84
C MET A 328 7.51 7.76 4.10
N THR A 329 8.17 8.09 3.00
CA THR A 329 9.00 7.14 2.25
C THR A 329 10.46 7.55 2.29
N ARG A 330 11.36 6.58 2.18
CA ARG A 330 12.81 6.82 2.23
C ARG A 330 13.56 6.17 1.08
N SER A 331 14.76 6.68 0.80
CA SER A 331 15.72 5.98 -0.05
C SER A 331 16.11 4.64 0.60
N GLN A 332 16.41 3.64 -0.23
CA GLN A 332 16.88 2.33 0.26
C GLN A 332 18.24 2.50 0.98
N ASP A 333 19.16 3.17 0.29
CA ASP A 333 20.50 3.47 0.79
C ASP A 333 20.58 4.82 1.51
N GLU A 334 21.61 4.93 2.35
CA GLU A 334 22.16 6.21 2.79
C GLU A 334 22.88 6.91 1.63
N VAL A 335 22.33 8.05 1.21
CA VAL A 335 22.78 8.80 0.04
C VAL A 335 23.16 10.25 0.35
N LEU A 336 22.80 10.77 1.53
CA LEU A 336 23.15 12.12 1.97
C LEU A 336 24.57 12.19 2.55
N GLU A 337 25.19 13.37 2.53
CA GLU A 337 26.48 13.62 3.19
C GLU A 337 26.33 13.60 4.71
N GLU A 338 25.30 14.28 5.21
CA GLU A 338 25.01 14.49 6.63
C GLU A 338 23.76 13.73 7.07
N GLU A 339 23.67 13.47 8.37
CA GLU A 339 22.48 12.86 8.99
C GLU A 339 21.26 13.75 8.79
N ASN A 340 20.15 13.15 8.35
CA ASN A 340 18.88 13.80 8.15
C ASN A 340 18.07 13.76 9.45
N ASN A 341 18.29 14.76 10.31
CA ASN A 341 17.60 14.95 11.58
C ASN A 341 16.39 15.89 11.49
N ARG A 342 15.85 16.10 10.28
CA ARG A 342 14.73 17.01 10.07
C ARG A 342 13.46 16.47 10.71
N ASN A 343 12.64 17.39 11.20
CA ASN A 343 11.26 17.09 11.58
C ASN A 343 10.37 17.20 10.33
N PHE A 344 9.40 16.30 10.24
CA PHE A 344 8.45 16.18 9.14
C PHE A 344 7.03 16.26 9.66
N ASP A 345 6.23 17.16 9.09
CA ASP A 345 4.80 17.24 9.38
C ASP A 345 4.06 16.12 8.64
N MET A 346 3.32 15.31 9.38
CA MET A 346 2.45 14.24 8.88
C MET A 346 1.03 14.46 9.38
N LEU A 347 0.27 15.28 8.64
CA LEU A 347 -1.12 15.62 8.98
C LEU A 347 -1.28 16.31 10.34
N GLY A 348 -0.30 17.12 10.76
CA GLY A 348 -0.30 17.80 12.05
C GLY A 348 0.53 17.08 13.11
N SER A 349 0.98 15.85 12.86
CA SER A 349 1.91 15.11 13.72
C SER A 349 3.36 15.46 13.36
N GLU A 350 4.18 15.86 14.33
CA GLU A 350 5.58 16.19 14.09
C GLU A 350 6.47 14.95 14.24
N VAL A 351 6.91 14.39 13.11
CA VAL A 351 7.71 13.16 13.06
C VAL A 351 9.19 13.47 12.93
N SER A 352 9.98 12.93 13.85
CA SER A 352 11.44 13.03 13.90
C SER A 352 12.09 11.64 13.94
N GLN A 353 13.39 11.57 13.66
CA GLN A 353 14.16 10.35 13.74
C GLN A 353 14.95 10.28 15.06
N ALA A 354 15.02 9.09 15.67
CA ALA A 354 15.86 8.88 16.84
C ALA A 354 17.36 9.04 16.49
N ASN A 355 18.18 9.31 17.51
CA ASN A 355 19.66 9.33 17.41
C ASN A 355 20.21 10.23 16.28
N ASN A 356 19.63 11.42 16.07
CA ASN A 356 19.97 12.36 15.00
C ASN A 356 19.69 11.86 13.57
N GLY A 357 18.96 10.76 13.42
CA GLY A 357 18.54 10.24 12.12
C GLY A 357 19.60 9.45 11.38
N ASP A 358 19.44 9.35 10.06
CA ASP A 358 20.32 8.61 9.16
C ASP A 358 20.56 9.44 7.88
N ARG A 359 21.42 8.96 6.99
CA ARG A 359 21.74 9.67 5.74
C ARG A 359 20.77 9.34 4.60
N ARG A 360 19.52 9.01 4.91
CA ARG A 360 18.51 8.68 3.89
C ARG A 360 17.68 9.90 3.52
N VAL A 361 17.38 10.01 2.22
CA VAL A 361 16.43 10.99 1.71
C VAL A 361 15.03 10.52 2.09
N ARG A 362 14.19 11.45 2.57
CA ARG A 362 12.80 11.19 2.92
C ARG A 362 11.86 12.09 2.15
N LEU A 363 10.71 11.53 1.79
CA LEU A 363 9.62 12.25 1.15
C LEU A 363 8.31 11.98 1.88
N ILE A 364 7.58 13.06 2.13
CA ILE A 364 6.22 13.03 2.64
C ILE A 364 5.28 13.23 1.47
N SER A 365 4.25 12.39 1.41
CA SER A 365 3.16 12.56 0.45
C SER A 365 1.84 12.51 1.17
N VAL A 366 1.00 13.51 0.88
CA VAL A 366 -0.37 13.60 1.40
C VAL A 366 -1.34 13.40 0.24
N SER A 367 -2.35 12.56 0.46
CA SER A 367 -3.46 12.36 -0.47
C SER A 367 -4.79 12.44 0.28
N THR A 368 -5.84 12.89 -0.41
CA THR A 368 -7.21 12.89 0.10
C THR A 368 -8.10 12.18 -0.92
N THR A 369 -8.81 11.16 -0.46
CA THR A 369 -9.69 10.32 -1.28
C THR A 369 -11.08 10.33 -0.69
N ALA A 370 -12.05 10.82 -1.47
CA ALA A 370 -13.45 10.71 -1.11
C ALA A 370 -13.98 9.30 -1.44
N LEU A 371 -14.82 8.76 -0.55
CA LEU A 371 -15.40 7.41 -0.65
C LEU A 371 -16.61 7.47 -1.59
N ARG A 372 -16.54 6.81 -2.75
CA ARG A 372 -17.61 6.92 -3.75
C ARG A 372 -18.93 6.33 -3.27
N GLY A 373 -18.90 5.33 -2.39
CA GLY A 373 -20.12 4.75 -1.82
C GLY A 373 -20.85 5.65 -0.81
N ARG A 374 -20.34 6.85 -0.53
CA ARG A 374 -20.85 7.79 0.48
C ARG A 374 -21.13 9.20 -0.07
N MET A 375 -20.91 9.41 -1.37
CA MET A 375 -21.29 10.61 -2.12
C MET A 375 -22.49 10.30 -3.00
#